data_AF-A0A4Y2QCL6-F1
#
_entry.id   AF-A0A4Y2QCL6-F1
#
_cell.length_a   1.000
_cell.length_b   1.000
_cell.length_c   1.000
_cell.angle_alpha   90.00
_cell.angle_beta   90.00
_cell.angle_gamma   90.00
#
_symmetry.space_group_name_H-M   'P 1'
#
loop_
_entity.id
_entity.type
_entity.pdbx_description
1 polymer ?
#
loop_
_entity_poly.entity_id
_entity_poly.type
_entity_poly.pdbx_seq_one_letter_code
_entity_poly.pdbx_strand_id
1 'polypeptide(L)'
;MGRKLKPTDNVDLIDWQAFYVTPPTVLRHINSHELLKMIQDDVAMDDWNFIKFPSHTKAVERIAKLAPEASRKRVGSQNRDGFIRATLESRKQMSQFESQKDYKK
;
A
#
# COMPACT_ATOMS: atom_id res chain seq x y z
N MET A 1 -1.23 5.66 30.85
CA MET A 1 0.21 5.71 30.55
C MET A 1 0.41 5.34 29.08
N GLY A 2 0.78 6.32 28.23
CA GLY A 2 1.02 6.07 26.81
C GLY A 2 2.40 5.47 26.59
N ARG A 3 2.48 4.31 25.96
CA ARG A 3 3.77 3.72 25.56
C ARG A 3 4.44 4.64 24.54
N LYS A 4 5.59 5.21 24.93
CA LYS A 4 6.50 5.88 23.99
C LYS A 4 7.16 4.80 23.14
N LEU A 5 6.74 4.68 21.88
CA LEU A 5 7.41 3.81 20.91
C LEU A 5 8.71 4.49 20.47
N LYS A 6 9.84 3.79 20.62
CA LYS A 6 11.14 4.22 20.08
C LYS A 6 11.21 3.89 18.59
N PRO A 7 12.01 4.61 17.79
CA PRO A 7 12.11 4.37 16.34
C PRO A 7 12.52 2.93 15.96
N THR A 8 13.29 2.26 16.83
CA THR A 8 13.70 0.86 16.69
C THR A 8 12.56 -0.14 16.88
N ASP A 9 11.50 0.25 17.60
CA ASP A 9 10.36 -0.63 17.90
C ASP A 9 9.46 -0.85 16.68
N ASN A 10 9.66 -0.11 15.58
CA ASN A 10 8.86 -0.21 14.35
C ASN A 10 9.22 -1.40 13.45
N VAL A 11 10.45 -1.92 13.53
CA VAL A 11 10.91 -2.98 12.62
C VAL A 11 10.31 -4.34 13.00
N ASP A 12 10.12 -4.57 14.30
CA ASP A 12 9.55 -5.80 14.85
C ASP A 12 8.01 -5.81 14.89
N LEU A 13 7.38 -4.72 14.44
CA LEU A 13 5.92 -4.56 14.47
C LEU A 13 5.21 -5.35 13.36
N ILE A 14 5.96 -5.76 12.32
CA ILE A 14 5.46 -6.58 11.22
C ILE A 14 6.26 -7.88 11.23
N ASP A 15 5.62 -8.95 11.68
CA ASP A 15 6.14 -10.29 11.50
C ASP A 15 6.03 -10.69 10.01
N TRP A 16 7.11 -10.43 9.28
CA TRP A 16 7.22 -10.78 7.87
C TRP A 16 7.23 -12.30 7.63
N GLN A 17 7.54 -13.13 8.63
CA GLN A 17 7.46 -14.59 8.53
C GLN A 17 6.02 -15.10 8.72
N ALA A 18 5.20 -14.44 9.54
CA ALA A 18 3.78 -14.78 9.66
C ALA A 18 2.94 -14.38 8.43
N PHE A 19 3.48 -13.57 7.53
CA PHE A 19 2.79 -13.13 6.32
C PHE A 19 3.14 -14.01 5.10
N TYR A 20 2.14 -14.66 4.53
CA TYR A 20 2.30 -15.28 3.22
C TYR A 20 2.40 -14.18 2.16
N VAL A 21 3.63 -13.89 1.73
CA VAL A 21 3.88 -12.97 0.62
C VAL A 21 3.56 -13.69 -0.69
N THR A 22 2.36 -13.49 -1.21
CA THR A 22 2.00 -13.98 -2.55
C THR A 22 2.87 -13.26 -3.58
N PRO A 23 3.61 -13.99 -4.44
CA PRO A 23 4.39 -13.37 -5.50
C PRO A 23 3.50 -12.51 -6.39
N PRO A 24 3.95 -11.31 -6.81
CA PRO A 24 3.26 -10.51 -7.80
C PRO A 24 2.96 -11.34 -9.05
N THR A 25 1.77 -11.16 -9.64
CA THR A 25 1.34 -11.92 -10.84
C THR A 25 2.35 -11.85 -11.98
N VAL A 26 3.12 -10.76 -12.08
CA VAL A 26 4.19 -10.59 -13.06
C VAL A 26 5.33 -11.62 -12.90
N LEU A 27 5.54 -12.13 -11.70
CA LEU A 27 6.55 -13.15 -11.38
C LEU A 27 5.99 -14.58 -11.42
N ARG A 28 4.69 -14.76 -11.69
CA ARG A 28 4.03 -16.07 -11.66
C ARG A 28 4.64 -17.09 -12.62
N HIS A 29 5.27 -16.61 -13.69
CA HIS A 29 5.86 -17.44 -14.75
C HIS A 29 7.39 -17.55 -14.65
N ILE A 30 8.02 -16.89 -13.67
CA ILE A 30 9.48 -16.85 -13.52
C ILE A 30 9.86 -17.67 -12.29
N ASN A 31 10.84 -18.56 -12.43
CA ASN A 31 11.27 -19.39 -11.32
C ASN A 31 12.25 -18.65 -10.39
N SER A 32 12.33 -19.05 -9.12
CA SER A 32 13.19 -18.37 -8.12
C SER A 32 14.68 -18.43 -8.47
N HIS A 33 15.15 -19.46 -9.18
CA HIS A 33 16.55 -19.57 -9.59
C HIS A 33 16.88 -18.60 -10.75
N GLU A 34 15.95 -18.39 -11.67
CA GLU A 34 16.03 -17.38 -12.73
C GLU A 34 16.08 -15.98 -12.11
N LEU A 35 15.21 -15.71 -11.13
CA LEU A 35 15.24 -14.44 -10.39
C LEU A 35 16.58 -14.21 -9.67
N LEU A 36 17.13 -15.25 -9.04
CA LEU A 36 18.43 -15.14 -8.37
C LEU A 36 19.57 -14.89 -9.35
N LYS A 37 19.56 -15.54 -10.52
CA LYS A 37 20.54 -15.27 -11.58
C LYS A 37 20.42 -13.84 -12.11
N MET A 38 19.19 -13.37 -12.32
CA MET A 38 18.92 -12.01 -12.77
C MET A 38 19.47 -10.93 -11.82
N ILE A 39 19.33 -11.14 -10.51
CA ILE A 39 19.90 -10.24 -9.49
C ILE A 39 21.43 -10.27 -9.50
N GLN A 40 22.04 -11.42 -9.80
CA GLN A 40 23.49 -11.59 -9.83
C GLN A 40 24.14 -11.07 -11.12
N ASP A 41 23.47 -11.25 -12.25
CA ASP A 41 24.00 -10.92 -13.58
C ASP A 41 23.80 -9.43 -13.95
N ASP A 42 23.15 -8.64 -13.09
CA ASP A 42 22.85 -7.19 -13.25
C ASP A 42 22.27 -6.85 -14.64
N VAL A 43 21.46 -7.77 -15.18
CA VAL A 43 20.90 -7.66 -16.53
C VAL A 43 19.87 -6.53 -16.56
N ALA A 44 20.00 -5.64 -17.56
CA ALA A 44 19.07 -4.54 -17.75
C ALA A 44 17.62 -5.04 -17.87
N MET A 45 16.72 -4.41 -17.10
CA MET A 45 15.29 -4.75 -17.03
C MET A 45 14.60 -4.70 -18.41
N ASP A 46 15.14 -3.95 -19.36
CA ASP A 46 14.63 -3.81 -20.73
C ASP A 46 14.78 -5.08 -21.58
N ASP A 47 15.76 -5.93 -21.26
CA ASP A 47 15.96 -7.23 -21.93
C ASP A 47 15.00 -8.31 -21.41
N TRP A 48 14.19 -7.98 -20.39
CA TRP A 48 13.33 -8.95 -19.72
C TRP A 48 11.96 -8.96 -20.37
N ASN A 49 11.52 -10.14 -20.79
CA ASN A 49 10.18 -10.34 -21.35
C ASN A 49 9.11 -10.40 -20.24
N PHE A 50 9.17 -9.47 -19.28
CA PHE A 50 8.02 -9.23 -18.41
C PHE A 50 6.84 -8.92 -19.32
N ILE A 51 5.66 -9.45 -18.97
CA ILE A 51 4.42 -8.98 -19.57
C ILE A 51 4.43 -7.47 -19.40
N LYS A 52 4.62 -6.74 -20.51
CA LYS A 52 4.69 -5.29 -20.52
C LYS A 52 3.32 -4.79 -20.13
N PHE A 53 3.09 -4.66 -18.83
CA PHE A 53 1.90 -4.01 -18.33
C PHE A 53 1.89 -2.62 -18.97
N PRO A 54 0.75 -2.14 -19.48
CA PRO A 54 0.62 -0.75 -19.88
C PRO A 54 0.71 0.11 -18.61
N SER A 55 1.94 0.34 -18.14
CA SER A 55 2.31 1.15 -16.99
C SER A 55 2.07 2.64 -17.27
N HIS A 56 2.03 3.01 -18.54
CA HIS A 56 1.73 4.37 -19.03
C HIS A 56 0.27 4.52 -19.46
N THR A 57 -0.65 4.03 -18.63
CA THR A 57 -2.05 4.44 -18.79
C THR A 57 -2.27 5.78 -18.11
N LYS A 58 -3.10 6.64 -18.71
CA LYS A 58 -3.54 7.91 -18.10
C LYS A 58 -4.09 7.71 -16.68
N ALA A 59 -4.60 6.52 -16.36
CA ALA A 59 -5.05 6.17 -15.01
C ALA A 59 -3.90 6.08 -14.00
N VAL A 60 -2.80 5.41 -14.36
CA VAL A 60 -1.60 5.31 -13.50
C VAL A 60 -1.00 6.69 -13.25
N GLU A 61 -0.88 7.52 -14.30
CA GLU A 61 -0.39 8.90 -14.16
C GLU A 61 -1.28 9.75 -13.24
N ARG A 62 -2.61 9.63 -13.38
CA ARG A 62 -3.57 10.32 -12.50
C ARG A 62 -3.43 9.87 -11.06
N ILE A 63 -3.29 8.57 -10.80
CA ILE A 63 -3.12 8.04 -9.43
C ILE A 63 -1.80 8.50 -8.82
N ALA A 64 -0.70 8.42 -9.58
CA ALA A 64 0.61 8.88 -9.14
C ALA A 64 0.63 10.38 -8.81
N LYS A 65 -0.21 11.19 -9.49
CA LYS A 65 -0.39 12.62 -9.19
C LYS A 65 -1.31 12.87 -7.98
N LEU A 66 -2.39 12.10 -7.84
CA LEU A 66 -3.33 12.24 -6.74
C LEU A 66 -2.73 11.82 -5.39
N ALA A 67 -1.85 10.82 -5.36
CA ALA A 67 -1.21 10.34 -4.14
C ALA A 67 -0.46 11.44 -3.36
N PRO A 68 0.46 12.23 -3.97
CA PRO A 68 1.13 13.32 -3.28
C PRO A 68 0.20 14.52 -2.99
N GLU A 69 -0.83 14.77 -3.80
CA GLU A 69 -1.82 15.81 -3.51
C GLU A 69 -2.67 15.46 -2.27
N ALA A 70 -3.08 14.20 -2.15
CA ALA A 70 -3.81 13.68 -1.00
C ALA A 70 -2.92 13.64 0.26
N SER A 71 -1.65 13.25 0.13
CA SER A 71 -0.72 13.26 1.26
C SER A 71 -0.44 14.69 1.74
N ARG A 72 -0.25 15.65 0.81
CA ARG A 72 -0.02 17.06 1.13
C ARG A 72 -1.15 17.67 1.96
N LYS A 73 -2.40 17.32 1.68
CA LYS A 73 -3.57 17.74 2.48
C LYS A 73 -3.55 17.21 3.91
N ARG A 74 -2.75 16.19 4.20
CA ARG A 74 -2.58 15.57 5.53
C ARG A 74 -1.21 15.82 6.17
N VAL A 75 -0.37 16.67 5.55
CA VAL A 75 0.89 17.12 6.15
C VAL A 75 0.59 18.23 7.18
N GLY A 76 1.22 18.15 8.36
CA GLY A 76 1.02 19.09 9.48
C GLY A 76 0.08 18.57 10.57
N SER A 77 0.42 18.83 11.84
CA SER A 77 -0.28 18.27 13.01
C SER A 77 -1.77 18.65 13.04
N GLN A 78 -2.09 19.91 12.73
CA GLN A 78 -3.47 20.42 12.77
C GLN A 78 -4.34 19.85 11.64
N ASN A 79 -3.77 19.65 10.44
CA ASN A 79 -4.46 19.05 9.31
C ASN A 79 -4.77 17.57 9.56
N ARG A 80 -3.86 16.85 10.23
CA ARG A 80 -4.07 15.45 10.64
C ARG A 80 -5.19 15.33 11.67
N ASP A 81 -5.13 16.15 12.71
CA ASP A 81 -6.15 16.15 13.77
C ASP A 81 -7.54 16.51 13.22
N GLY A 82 -7.64 17.55 12.38
CA GLY A 82 -8.89 17.91 11.70
C GLY A 82 -9.44 16.78 10.82
N PHE A 83 -8.56 16.11 10.06
CA PHE A 83 -8.95 14.97 9.22
C PHE A 83 -9.44 13.77 10.06
N ILE A 84 -8.74 13.43 11.14
CA ILE A 84 -9.12 12.33 12.05
C ILE A 84 -10.47 12.63 12.72
N ARG A 85 -10.66 13.85 13.21
CA ARG A 85 -11.90 14.29 13.88
C ARG A 85 -13.08 14.26 12.91
N ALA A 86 -12.92 14.81 11.70
CA ALA A 86 -13.96 14.78 10.67
C ALA A 86 -14.32 13.34 10.25
N THR A 87 -13.32 12.45 10.13
CA THR A 87 -13.55 11.03 9.83
C THR A 87 -14.31 10.34 10.96
N LEU A 88 -13.97 10.64 12.22
CA LEU A 88 -14.65 10.07 13.38
C LEU A 88 -16.11 10.55 13.48
N GLU A 89 -16.36 11.85 13.27
CA GLU A 89 -17.72 12.40 13.28
C GLU A 89 -18.57 11.86 12.12
N SER A 90 -17.99 11.74 10.92
CA SER A 90 -18.67 11.09 9.79
C SER A 90 -19.02 9.63 10.11
N ARG A 91 -18.12 8.88 10.76
CA ARG A 91 -18.39 7.50 11.19
C ARG A 91 -19.47 7.39 12.26
N LYS A 92 -19.59 8.36 13.16
CA LYS A 92 -20.70 8.40 14.13
C LYS A 92 -22.06 8.61 13.45
N GLN A 93 -22.08 9.36 12.35
CA GLN A 93 -23.30 9.58 11.55
C GLN A 93 -23.66 8.39 10.66
N MET A 94 -22.71 7.51 10.35
CA MET A 94 -23.01 6.26 9.65
C MET A 94 -23.68 5.27 10.60
N SER A 95 -24.73 4.60 10.11
CA SER A 95 -25.32 3.47 10.83
C SER A 95 -24.24 2.42 11.10
N GLN A 96 -24.14 1.98 12.36
CA GLN A 96 -23.31 0.83 12.71
C GLN A 96 -23.96 -0.39 12.05
N PHE A 97 -23.22 -1.02 11.15
CA PHE A 97 -23.62 -2.25 10.48
C PHE A 97 -22.68 -3.35 10.96
N GLU A 98 -23.24 -4.37 11.60
CA GLU A 98 -22.50 -5.52 12.11
C GLU A 98 -22.19 -6.52 10.99
N SER A 99 -22.97 -6.49 9.91
CA SER A 99 -22.78 -7.34 8.75
C SER A 99 -23.09 -6.62 7.43
N GLN A 100 -22.50 -7.10 6.34
CA GLN A 100 -22.78 -6.59 4.99
C GLN A 100 -24.26 -6.70 4.60
N LYS A 101 -25.01 -7.62 5.23
CA LYS A 101 -26.45 -7.80 5.00
C LYS A 101 -27.31 -6.68 5.57
N ASP A 102 -26.77 -5.92 6.53
CA ASP A 102 -27.47 -4.81 7.17
C ASP A 102 -27.46 -3.55 6.29
N TYR A 103 -26.62 -3.52 5.26
CA TYR A 103 -26.61 -2.47 4.25
C TYR A 103 -27.83 -2.59 3.34
N LYS A 104 -28.91 -1.89 3.70
CA LYS A 104 -30.08 -1.73 2.83
C LYS A 104 -29.75 -0.68 1.76
N LYS A 105 -29.87 -1.08 0.49
CA LYS A 105 -29.75 -0.20 -0.67
C LYS A 105 -31.03 0.58 -0.88
#